data_AF-A0A932TE26-F1
#
_entry.id   AF-A0A932TE26-F1
#
_cell.length_a   1.000
_cell.length_b   1.000
_cell.length_c   1.000
_cell.angle_alpha   90.00
_cell.angle_beta   90.00
_cell.angle_gamma   90.00
#
_symmetry.space_group_name_H-M   'P 1'
#
loop_
_entity.id
_entity.type
_entity.pdbx_description
1 polymer ?
#
loop_
_entity_poly.entity_id
_entity_poly.type
_entity_poly.pdbx_seq_one_letter_code
_entity_poly.pdbx_strand_id
1 'polypeptide(L)'
;MDGETLFRMAKAAARGADRIAASPPPSSLFDTVTLAYVGEYNRLVPFVIALYGEEARRLFQQIEVPDVSGGVGLGGPLQSLQRMYNDWASARLNSLAAYLEGKVGAHEAQLQALVDLIEANLRPSIFEDPTCERDVQNTLEVILRARGLVFQRERVAIPYSSKKFIPDFLFETLELALEVKLCISLAKEKALVEEINADIPAYQSRYRTVIFVVYDLGFIRDVAQFRSGIEGNAGVRVLVVKK
;
A
#
# COMPACT_ATOMS: atom_id res chain seq x y z
N MET A 1 -1.68 1.00 -11.00
CA MET A 1 -2.34 1.82 -9.98
C MET A 1 -2.47 0.94 -8.75
N ASP A 2 -1.93 1.36 -7.61
CA ASP A 2 -1.95 0.55 -6.39
C ASP A 2 -3.31 0.66 -5.65
N GLY A 3 -3.49 -0.22 -4.66
CA GLY A 3 -4.74 -0.32 -3.88
C GLY A 3 -5.07 0.93 -3.05
N GLU A 4 -4.06 1.65 -2.55
CA GLU A 4 -4.25 2.88 -1.75
C GLU A 4 -4.71 4.03 -2.64
N THR A 5 -4.10 4.18 -3.82
CA THR A 5 -4.54 5.12 -4.84
C THR A 5 -5.98 4.83 -5.26
N LEU A 6 -6.31 3.56 -5.54
CA LEU A 6 -7.68 3.16 -5.87
C LEU A 6 -8.66 3.45 -4.73
N PHE A 7 -8.27 3.16 -3.49
CA PHE A 7 -9.07 3.45 -2.30
C PHE A 7 -9.39 4.95 -2.18
N ARG A 8 -8.38 5.81 -2.31
CA ARG A 8 -8.55 7.27 -2.26
C ARG A 8 -9.48 7.78 -3.37
N MET A 9 -9.31 7.27 -4.59
CA MET A 9 -10.15 7.63 -5.73
C MET A 9 -11.60 7.19 -5.52
N ALA A 10 -11.83 5.94 -5.09
CA ALA A 10 -13.16 5.42 -4.79
C ALA A 10 -13.83 6.20 -3.66
N LYS A 11 -13.11 6.50 -2.57
CA LYS A 11 -13.61 7.27 -1.42
C LYS A 11 -13.94 8.72 -1.79
N ALA A 12 -13.12 9.35 -2.63
CA ALA A 12 -13.39 10.70 -3.13
C ALA A 12 -14.63 10.73 -4.05
N ALA A 13 -14.74 9.75 -4.95
CA ALA A 13 -15.89 9.61 -5.84
C ALA A 13 -17.18 9.32 -5.07
N ALA A 14 -17.15 8.41 -4.07
CA ALA A 14 -18.28 8.10 -3.22
C ALA A 14 -18.80 9.34 -2.47
N ARG A 15 -17.90 10.10 -1.83
CA ARG A 15 -18.26 11.37 -1.17
C ARG A 15 -18.81 12.42 -2.13
N GLY A 16 -18.40 12.39 -3.39
CA GLY A 16 -18.95 13.23 -4.45
C GLY A 16 -20.38 12.80 -4.80
N ALA A 17 -20.57 11.51 -5.07
CA ALA A 17 -21.85 10.92 -5.39
C ALA A 17 -22.89 11.13 -4.29
N ASP A 18 -22.52 10.95 -3.02
CA ASP A 18 -23.41 11.17 -1.87
C ASP A 18 -23.89 12.62 -1.77
N ARG A 19 -23.01 13.59 -2.08
CA ARG A 19 -23.37 15.02 -2.08
C ARG A 19 -24.38 15.34 -3.19
N ILE A 20 -24.25 14.72 -4.35
CA ILE A 20 -25.19 14.91 -5.47
C ILE A 20 -26.51 14.19 -5.19
N ALA A 21 -26.48 12.96 -4.67
CA ALA A 21 -27.68 12.22 -4.29
C ALA A 21 -28.49 12.94 -3.20
N ALA A 22 -27.82 13.64 -2.27
CA ALA A 22 -28.45 14.45 -1.24
C ALA A 22 -28.96 15.83 -1.73
N SER A 23 -28.59 16.25 -2.94
CA SER A 23 -28.99 17.55 -3.50
C SER A 23 -30.35 17.46 -4.21
N PRO A 24 -31.18 18.53 -4.20
CA PRO A 24 -32.38 18.56 -5.02
C PRO A 24 -32.02 18.42 -6.51
N PRO A 25 -32.89 17.77 -7.32
CA PRO A 25 -32.61 17.56 -8.73
C PRO A 25 -32.42 18.92 -9.42
N PRO A 26 -31.42 19.06 -10.31
CA PRO A 26 -31.20 20.31 -11.01
C PRO A 26 -32.44 20.71 -11.80
N SER A 27 -32.68 22.02 -11.91
CA SER A 27 -33.80 22.58 -12.67
C SER A 27 -33.66 22.40 -14.19
N SER A 28 -32.50 21.90 -14.65
CA SER A 28 -32.15 21.64 -16.04
C SER A 28 -32.19 20.13 -16.32
N LEU A 29 -32.94 19.73 -17.36
CA LEU A 29 -33.10 18.33 -17.81
C LEU A 29 -31.84 17.72 -18.45
N PHE A 30 -30.77 18.51 -18.62
CA PHE A 30 -29.60 18.15 -19.43
C PHE A 30 -28.26 18.15 -18.65
N ASP A 31 -28.30 18.01 -17.33
CA ASP A 31 -27.07 17.97 -16.54
C ASP A 31 -26.36 16.61 -16.70
N THR A 32 -25.32 16.63 -17.54
CA THR A 32 -24.30 15.59 -17.77
C THR A 32 -23.62 15.09 -16.48
N VAL A 33 -23.75 15.85 -15.38
CA VAL A 33 -23.23 15.54 -14.05
C VAL A 33 -23.80 14.23 -13.48
N THR A 34 -25.02 13.87 -13.86
CA THR A 34 -25.78 12.75 -13.29
C THR A 34 -25.22 11.36 -13.67
N LEU A 35 -24.47 11.25 -14.77
CA LEU A 35 -23.81 10.00 -15.16
C LEU A 35 -22.32 9.99 -14.87
N ALA A 36 -21.76 11.10 -14.38
CA ALA A 36 -20.34 11.23 -14.10
C ALA A 36 -19.88 10.16 -13.09
N TYR A 37 -20.66 9.90 -12.04
CA TYR A 37 -20.29 8.92 -11.02
C TYR A 37 -20.50 7.47 -11.45
N VAL A 38 -21.44 7.21 -12.36
CA VAL A 38 -21.53 5.90 -13.04
C VAL A 38 -20.27 5.68 -13.89
N GLY A 39 -19.87 6.71 -14.64
CA GLY A 39 -18.62 6.70 -15.42
C GLY A 39 -17.39 6.47 -14.55
N GLU A 40 -17.28 7.19 -13.42
CA GLU A 40 -16.17 7.02 -12.47
C GLU A 40 -16.14 5.61 -11.86
N TYR A 41 -17.29 5.08 -11.43
CA TYR A 41 -17.37 3.69 -10.96
C TYR A 41 -16.91 2.71 -12.04
N ASN A 42 -17.48 2.80 -13.25
CA ASN A 42 -17.13 1.91 -14.35
C ASN A 42 -15.66 2.03 -14.78
N ARG A 43 -15.06 3.21 -14.61
CA ARG A 43 -13.63 3.46 -14.83
C ARG A 43 -12.75 2.77 -13.78
N LEU A 44 -13.17 2.75 -12.52
CA LEU A 44 -12.39 2.16 -11.42
C LEU A 44 -12.46 0.63 -11.38
N VAL A 45 -13.61 0.03 -11.71
CA VAL A 45 -13.84 -1.43 -11.62
C VAL A 45 -12.76 -2.27 -12.31
N PRO A 46 -12.33 -2.00 -13.57
CA PRO A 46 -11.30 -2.79 -14.23
C PRO A 46 -9.96 -2.81 -13.48
N PHE A 47 -9.57 -1.69 -12.86
CA PHE A 47 -8.34 -1.63 -12.08
C PHE A 47 -8.42 -2.44 -10.80
N VAL A 48 -9.58 -2.43 -10.12
CA VAL A 48 -9.81 -3.23 -8.92
C VAL A 48 -9.83 -4.73 -9.26
N ILE A 49 -10.45 -5.12 -10.38
CA ILE A 49 -10.43 -6.50 -10.87
C ILE A 49 -9.01 -6.93 -11.25
N ALA A 50 -8.24 -6.06 -11.91
CA ALA A 50 -6.86 -6.37 -12.27
C ALA A 50 -5.97 -6.59 -11.03
N LEU A 51 -6.24 -5.85 -9.94
CA LEU A 51 -5.45 -5.92 -8.71
C LEU A 51 -5.85 -7.10 -7.79
N TYR A 52 -7.14 -7.38 -7.66
CA TYR A 52 -7.66 -8.38 -6.70
C TYR A 52 -8.30 -9.62 -7.35
N GLY A 53 -8.26 -9.70 -8.67
CA GLY A 53 -8.63 -10.89 -9.44
C GLY A 53 -10.11 -11.28 -9.36
N GLU A 54 -10.36 -12.58 -9.32
CA GLU A 54 -11.71 -13.17 -9.43
C GLU A 54 -12.62 -12.83 -8.24
N GLU A 55 -12.06 -12.60 -7.05
CA GLU A 55 -12.85 -12.15 -5.90
C GLU A 55 -13.53 -10.80 -6.21
N ALA A 56 -12.77 -9.82 -6.66
CA ALA A 56 -13.30 -8.51 -7.05
C ALA A 56 -14.25 -8.61 -8.24
N ARG A 57 -13.94 -9.45 -9.24
CA ARG A 57 -14.80 -9.66 -10.41
C ARG A 57 -16.20 -10.15 -10.05
N ARG A 58 -16.32 -11.01 -9.03
CA ARG A 58 -17.62 -11.51 -8.56
C ARG A 58 -18.43 -10.45 -7.82
N LEU A 59 -17.76 -9.52 -7.15
CA LEU A 59 -18.40 -8.49 -6.31
C LEU A 59 -18.79 -7.24 -7.12
N PHE A 60 -18.01 -6.89 -8.14
CA PHE A 60 -18.15 -5.63 -8.87
C PHE A 60 -18.38 -5.87 -10.36
N GLN A 61 -19.54 -5.43 -10.84
CA GLN A 61 -19.92 -5.41 -12.25
C GLN A 61 -20.13 -3.97 -12.69
N GLN A 62 -19.85 -3.67 -13.94
CA GLN A 62 -20.12 -2.35 -14.51
C GLN A 62 -21.62 -2.07 -14.55
N ILE A 63 -22.00 -0.81 -14.35
CA ILE A 63 -23.37 -0.34 -14.47
C ILE A 63 -23.61 0.00 -15.93
N GLU A 64 -24.54 -0.70 -16.57
CA GLU A 64 -25.00 -0.37 -17.92
C GLU A 64 -26.06 0.74 -17.85
N VAL A 65 -25.81 1.82 -18.58
CA VAL A 65 -26.75 2.93 -18.72
C VAL A 65 -27.36 2.85 -20.12
N PRO A 66 -28.69 2.67 -20.25
CA PRO A 66 -29.37 2.66 -21.53
C PRO A 66 -29.13 3.96 -22.30
N ASP A 67 -28.95 3.85 -23.61
CA ASP A 67 -28.88 5.01 -24.48
C ASP A 67 -30.28 5.64 -24.60
N VAL A 68 -30.44 6.86 -24.07
CA VAL A 68 -31.71 7.59 -24.04
C VAL A 68 -31.80 8.64 -25.15
N SER A 69 -30.95 8.55 -26.17
CA SER A 69 -30.89 9.49 -27.32
C SER A 69 -32.17 9.52 -28.17
N GLY A 70 -33.10 8.58 -27.99
CA GLY A 70 -34.41 8.56 -28.65
C GLY A 70 -35.44 9.40 -27.91
N GLY A 71 -35.53 10.69 -28.25
CA GLY A 71 -36.43 11.65 -27.62
C GLY A 71 -37.90 11.24 -27.63
N VAL A 72 -38.51 11.15 -26.44
CA VAL A 72 -39.96 11.29 -26.23
C VAL A 72 -40.14 12.08 -24.93
N GLY A 73 -40.98 13.12 -24.96
CA GLY A 73 -41.19 14.09 -23.89
C GLY A 73 -41.63 13.48 -22.56
N LEU A 74 -40.65 13.07 -21.74
CA LEU A 74 -40.85 12.39 -20.46
C LEU A 74 -39.97 13.05 -19.38
N GLY A 75 -40.24 14.33 -19.07
CA GLY A 75 -39.49 15.06 -18.03
C GLY A 75 -39.53 14.41 -16.64
N GLY A 76 -40.62 13.69 -16.31
CA GLY A 76 -40.76 12.94 -15.04
C GLY A 76 -39.97 11.62 -15.00
N PRO A 77 -40.17 10.70 -15.96
CA PRO A 77 -39.47 9.41 -16.01
C PRO A 77 -37.94 9.53 -16.10
N LEU A 78 -37.44 10.52 -16.84
CA LEU A 78 -36.00 10.75 -16.99
C LEU A 78 -35.34 11.17 -15.66
N GLN A 79 -35.97 12.08 -14.90
CA GLN A 79 -35.45 12.51 -13.60
C GLN A 79 -35.45 11.38 -12.55
N SER A 80 -36.48 10.53 -12.55
CA SER A 80 -36.52 9.36 -11.68
C SER A 80 -35.44 8.33 -12.03
N LEU A 81 -35.19 8.09 -13.32
CA LEU A 81 -34.12 7.19 -13.77
C LEU A 81 -32.75 7.76 -13.41
N GLN A 82 -32.55 9.06 -13.64
CA GLN A 82 -31.32 9.78 -13.27
C GLN A 82 -31.01 9.66 -11.77
N ARG A 83 -32.01 9.88 -10.90
CA ARG A 83 -31.84 9.69 -9.46
C ARG A 83 -31.50 8.25 -9.11
N MET A 84 -32.19 7.28 -9.71
CA MET A 84 -31.91 5.86 -9.50
C MET A 84 -30.46 5.49 -9.86
N TYR A 85 -29.94 5.98 -11.00
CA TYR A 85 -28.55 5.74 -11.39
C TYR A 85 -27.53 6.43 -10.47
N ASN A 86 -27.84 7.63 -9.97
CA ASN A 86 -27.01 8.29 -8.96
C ASN A 86 -26.95 7.50 -7.66
N ASP A 87 -28.11 7.04 -7.16
CA ASP A 87 -28.20 6.26 -5.94
C ASP A 87 -27.44 4.93 -6.08
N TRP A 88 -27.55 4.28 -7.25
CA TRP A 88 -26.77 3.08 -7.57
C TRP A 88 -25.27 3.37 -7.65
N ALA A 89 -24.85 4.45 -8.31
CA ALA A 89 -23.45 4.83 -8.40
C ALA A 89 -22.86 5.12 -7.01
N SER A 90 -23.58 5.87 -6.17
CA SER A 90 -23.20 6.14 -4.78
C SER A 90 -23.05 4.82 -4.00
N ALA A 91 -24.06 3.96 -4.01
CA ALA A 91 -24.02 2.68 -3.28
C ALA A 91 -22.86 1.79 -3.75
N ARG A 92 -22.61 1.74 -5.06
CA ARG A 92 -21.52 0.95 -5.65
C ARG A 92 -20.14 1.53 -5.36
N LEU A 93 -19.96 2.84 -5.43
CA LEU A 93 -18.72 3.52 -5.05
C LEU A 93 -18.40 3.37 -3.56
N ASN A 94 -19.42 3.47 -2.70
CA ASN A 94 -19.26 3.22 -1.27
C ASN A 94 -18.86 1.77 -0.97
N SER A 95 -19.49 0.80 -1.64
CA SER A 95 -19.12 -0.62 -1.53
C SER A 95 -17.69 -0.88 -2.01
N LEU A 96 -17.28 -0.25 -3.12
CA LEU A 96 -15.92 -0.34 -3.65
C LEU A 96 -14.89 0.26 -2.68
N ALA A 97 -15.18 1.44 -2.13
CA ALA A 97 -14.32 2.09 -1.15
C ALA A 97 -14.13 1.25 0.12
N ALA A 98 -15.22 0.68 0.66
CA ALA A 98 -15.17 -0.19 1.84
C ALA A 98 -14.37 -1.48 1.58
N TYR A 99 -14.54 -2.10 0.42
CA TYR A 99 -13.76 -3.28 0.03
C TYR A 99 -12.26 -2.96 -0.03
N LEU A 100 -11.90 -1.86 -0.69
CA LEU A 100 -10.51 -1.42 -0.81
C LEU A 100 -9.92 -1.04 0.56
N GLU A 101 -10.69 -0.37 1.43
CA GLU A 101 -10.28 -0.06 2.81
C GLU A 101 -9.96 -1.33 3.59
N GLY A 102 -10.79 -2.38 3.46
CA GLY A 102 -10.54 -3.67 4.09
C GLY A 102 -9.26 -4.35 3.58
N LYS A 103 -8.99 -4.28 2.27
CA LYS A 103 -7.76 -4.86 1.69
C LYS A 103 -6.50 -4.08 2.10
N VAL A 104 -6.55 -2.75 2.06
CA VAL A 104 -5.45 -1.89 2.51
C VAL A 104 -5.18 -2.11 4.00
N GLY A 105 -6.23 -2.11 4.84
CA GLY A 105 -6.08 -2.33 6.27
C GLY A 105 -5.51 -3.70 6.62
N ALA A 106 -5.88 -4.76 5.89
CA ALA A 106 -5.31 -6.08 6.09
C ALA A 106 -3.81 -6.14 5.74
N HIS A 107 -3.40 -5.48 4.64
CA HIS A 107 -1.98 -5.39 4.25
C HIS A 107 -1.15 -4.65 5.29
N GLU A 108 -1.63 -3.49 5.77
CA GLU A 108 -0.96 -2.74 6.84
C GLU A 108 -0.88 -3.53 8.16
N ALA A 109 -1.91 -4.28 8.51
CA ALA A 109 -1.89 -5.14 9.70
C ALA A 109 -0.84 -6.27 9.58
N GLN A 110 -0.65 -6.83 8.38
CA GLN A 110 0.40 -7.84 8.15
C GLN A 110 1.81 -7.24 8.24
N LEU A 111 2.02 -6.03 7.69
CA LEU A 111 3.27 -5.30 7.84
C LEU A 111 3.56 -5.01 9.32
N GLN A 112 2.56 -4.56 10.07
CA GLN A 112 2.73 -4.29 11.50
C GLN A 112 3.04 -5.57 12.28
N ALA A 113 2.37 -6.68 11.99
CA ALA A 113 2.65 -7.96 12.63
C ALA A 113 4.09 -8.45 12.37
N LEU A 114 4.66 -8.16 11.19
CA LEU A 114 6.05 -8.44 10.89
C LEU A 114 7.00 -7.55 11.70
N VAL A 115 6.71 -6.25 11.79
CA VAL A 115 7.47 -5.31 12.62
C VAL A 115 7.49 -5.77 14.08
N ASP A 116 6.31 -6.03 14.65
CA ASP A 116 6.16 -6.46 16.04
C ASP A 116 6.91 -7.77 16.31
N LEU A 117 6.88 -8.71 15.35
CA LEU A 117 7.64 -9.96 15.44
C LEU A 117 9.15 -9.70 15.54
N ILE A 118 9.68 -8.80 14.71
CA ILE A 118 11.11 -8.49 14.68
C ILE A 118 11.52 -7.78 15.98
N GLU A 119 10.78 -6.76 16.40
CA GLU A 119 11.06 -6.00 17.62
C GLU A 119 11.02 -6.88 18.86
N ALA A 120 10.05 -7.80 18.95
CA ALA A 120 9.89 -8.67 20.11
C ALA A 120 10.94 -9.79 20.19
N ASN A 121 11.53 -10.23 19.07
CA ASN A 121 12.33 -11.47 19.04
C ASN A 121 13.79 -11.29 18.61
N LEU A 122 14.13 -10.26 17.83
CA LEU A 122 15.48 -10.16 17.25
C LEU A 122 16.55 -9.96 18.34
N ARG A 123 16.36 -8.99 19.23
CA ARG A 123 17.31 -8.70 20.31
C ARG A 123 17.48 -9.88 21.30
N PRO A 124 16.41 -10.50 21.82
CA PRO A 124 16.53 -11.66 22.69
C PRO A 124 17.21 -12.89 22.05
N SER A 125 17.16 -12.99 20.72
CA SER A 125 17.73 -14.13 19.99
C SER A 125 19.23 -13.98 19.69
N ILE A 126 19.81 -12.81 19.97
CA ILE A 126 21.23 -12.51 19.77
C ILE A 126 21.95 -12.58 21.12
N PHE A 127 22.73 -13.65 21.31
CA PHE A 127 23.47 -13.92 22.55
C PHE A 127 24.84 -13.24 22.59
N GLU A 128 25.55 -13.24 21.47
CA GLU A 128 26.85 -12.58 21.30
C GLU A 128 26.69 -11.37 20.38
N ASP A 129 27.51 -10.34 20.60
CA ASP A 129 27.45 -9.15 19.75
C ASP A 129 27.78 -9.54 18.30
N PRO A 130 26.87 -9.27 17.35
CA PRO A 130 27.10 -9.59 15.95
C PRO A 130 28.30 -8.82 15.42
N THR A 131 29.12 -9.49 14.62
CA THR A 131 30.34 -8.90 14.04
C THR A 131 30.10 -8.42 12.62
N CYS A 132 29.08 -8.98 11.94
CA CYS A 132 28.67 -8.61 10.61
C CYS A 132 27.14 -8.68 10.44
N GLU A 133 26.62 -8.06 9.39
CA GLU A 133 25.17 -8.05 9.07
C GLU A 133 24.62 -9.46 8.89
N ARG A 134 25.45 -10.39 8.39
CA ARG A 134 25.07 -11.80 8.19
C ARG A 134 24.67 -12.50 9.50
N ASP A 135 25.27 -12.13 10.63
CA ASP A 135 24.92 -12.71 11.93
C ASP A 135 23.48 -12.33 12.32
N VAL A 136 23.12 -11.06 12.09
CA VAL A 136 21.76 -10.53 12.31
C VAL A 136 20.78 -11.14 11.31
N GLN A 137 21.14 -11.23 10.04
CA GLN A 137 20.32 -11.87 9.00
C GLN A 137 20.02 -13.34 9.34
N ASN A 138 21.02 -14.10 9.76
CA ASN A 138 20.82 -15.52 10.13
C ASN A 138 19.83 -15.65 11.30
N THR A 139 19.97 -14.78 12.30
CA THR A 139 19.05 -14.76 13.45
C THR A 139 17.63 -14.38 13.03
N LEU A 140 17.49 -13.36 12.19
CA LEU A 140 16.21 -12.94 11.64
C LEU A 140 15.57 -14.06 10.79
N GLU A 141 16.35 -14.76 9.96
CA GLU A 141 15.88 -15.88 9.17
C GLU A 141 15.27 -16.99 10.06
N VAL A 142 15.91 -17.31 11.18
CA VAL A 142 15.39 -18.28 12.15
C VAL A 142 14.04 -17.83 12.71
N ILE A 143 13.90 -16.56 13.10
CA ILE A 143 12.64 -16.00 13.63
C ILE A 143 11.53 -16.08 12.57
N LEU A 144 11.82 -15.66 11.33
CA LEU A 144 10.86 -15.67 10.23
C LEU A 144 10.40 -17.10 9.90
N ARG A 145 11.33 -18.07 9.86
CA ARG A 145 11.03 -19.49 9.63
C ARG A 145 10.23 -20.10 10.77
N ALA A 146 10.58 -19.82 12.01
CA ALA A 146 9.86 -20.31 13.19
C ALA A 146 8.39 -19.85 13.20
N ARG A 147 8.12 -18.65 12.64
CA ARG A 147 6.76 -18.13 12.48
C ARG A 147 6.04 -18.64 11.24
N GLY A 148 6.69 -19.44 10.39
CA GLY A 148 6.10 -19.99 9.17
C GLY A 148 5.88 -18.95 8.07
N LEU A 149 6.63 -17.85 8.08
CA LEU A 149 6.50 -16.82 7.05
C LEU A 149 7.13 -17.28 5.73
N VAL A 150 6.48 -16.93 4.63
CA VAL A 150 6.98 -17.21 3.27
C VAL A 150 7.81 -16.01 2.81
N PHE A 151 9.09 -16.25 2.54
CA PHE A 151 10.02 -15.23 2.07
C PHE A 151 11.12 -15.85 1.20
N GLN A 152 11.85 -14.99 0.48
CA GLN A 152 13.07 -15.35 -0.25
C GLN A 152 14.25 -14.56 0.30
N ARG A 153 15.40 -15.22 0.48
CA ARG A 153 16.64 -14.59 0.94
C ARG A 153 17.62 -14.38 -0.22
N GLU A 154 18.10 -13.16 -0.42
CA GLU A 154 19.18 -12.79 -1.36
C GLU A 154 19.02 -13.33 -2.80
N ARG A 155 17.78 -13.52 -3.29
CA ARG A 155 17.55 -14.17 -4.60
C ARG A 155 17.35 -13.22 -5.77
N VAL A 156 16.72 -12.08 -5.54
CA VAL A 156 16.26 -11.20 -6.62
C VAL A 156 17.17 -9.98 -6.72
N ALA A 157 17.98 -9.95 -7.79
CA ALA A 157 18.74 -8.77 -8.15
C ALA A 157 17.85 -7.75 -8.86
N ILE A 158 17.84 -6.53 -8.34
CA ILE A 158 17.15 -5.38 -8.92
C ILE A 158 18.18 -4.56 -9.70
N PRO A 159 18.08 -4.50 -11.03
CA PRO A 159 18.92 -3.60 -11.81
C PRO A 159 18.46 -2.16 -11.59
N TYR A 160 19.38 -1.28 -11.18
CA TYR A 160 19.09 0.14 -11.05
C TYR A 160 20.29 0.96 -11.53
N SER A 161 20.07 1.73 -12.60
CA SER A 161 21.14 2.40 -13.34
C SER A 161 22.23 1.39 -13.78
N SER A 162 23.48 1.57 -13.34
CA SER A 162 24.60 0.67 -13.62
C SER A 162 24.90 -0.34 -12.50
N LYS A 163 24.08 -0.38 -11.44
CA LYS A 163 24.28 -1.23 -10.26
C LYS A 163 23.19 -2.29 -10.14
N LYS A 164 23.50 -3.35 -9.38
CA LYS A 164 22.54 -4.38 -8.96
C LYS A 164 22.42 -4.32 -7.45
N PHE A 165 21.18 -4.29 -6.97
CA PHE A 165 20.86 -4.29 -5.55
C PHE A 165 20.11 -5.58 -5.22
N ILE A 166 20.45 -6.23 -4.12
CA ILE A 166 19.83 -7.49 -3.70
C ILE A 166 19.37 -7.29 -2.27
N PRO A 167 18.05 -7.17 -2.02
CA PRO A 167 17.53 -7.14 -0.67
C PRO A 167 17.84 -8.45 0.07
N ASP A 168 18.11 -8.34 1.37
CA ASP A 168 18.35 -9.50 2.21
C ASP A 168 17.14 -10.43 2.24
N PHE A 169 15.93 -9.88 2.42
CA PHE A 169 14.69 -10.65 2.49
C PHE A 169 13.59 -10.03 1.63
N LEU A 170 12.78 -10.90 1.02
CA LEU A 170 11.69 -10.52 0.12
C LEU A 170 10.40 -11.22 0.49
N PHE A 171 9.35 -10.43 0.65
CA PHE A 171 8.00 -10.91 0.92
C PHE A 171 7.10 -10.50 -0.26
N GLU A 172 6.99 -11.36 -1.27
CA GLU A 172 6.26 -11.04 -2.51
C GLU A 172 4.78 -10.71 -2.23
N THR A 173 4.15 -11.45 -1.31
CA THR A 173 2.75 -11.22 -0.92
C THR A 173 2.51 -9.88 -0.22
N LEU A 174 3.56 -9.28 0.36
CA LEU A 174 3.50 -7.99 1.03
C LEU A 174 4.08 -6.85 0.18
N GLU A 175 4.54 -7.13 -1.05
CA GLU A 175 5.28 -6.18 -1.89
C GLU A 175 6.41 -5.50 -1.12
N LEU A 176 7.13 -6.28 -0.29
CA LEU A 176 8.06 -5.80 0.71
C LEU A 176 9.48 -6.32 0.45
N ALA A 177 10.44 -5.39 0.42
CA ALA A 177 11.86 -5.66 0.62
C ALA A 177 12.26 -5.36 2.06
N LEU A 178 13.02 -6.26 2.68
CA LEU A 178 13.59 -6.06 3.99
C LEU A 178 15.12 -6.17 3.90
N GLU A 179 15.80 -5.18 4.45
CA GLU A 179 17.25 -5.03 4.44
C GLU A 179 17.76 -4.96 5.88
N VAL A 180 18.82 -5.70 6.20
CA VAL A 180 19.45 -5.71 7.52
C VAL A 180 20.73 -4.89 7.47
N LYS A 181 20.88 -4.01 8.47
CA LYS A 181 22.09 -3.20 8.66
C LYS A 181 22.60 -3.34 10.09
N LEU A 182 23.91 -3.23 10.27
CA LEU A 182 24.55 -3.34 11.58
C LEU A 182 25.33 -2.07 11.94
N CYS A 183 24.99 -1.46 13.09
CA CYS A 183 25.68 -0.30 13.63
C CYS A 183 26.65 -0.70 14.76
N ILE A 184 27.94 -0.79 14.42
CA ILE A 184 29.02 -1.15 15.36
C ILE A 184 29.91 0.03 15.77
N SER A 185 29.67 1.24 15.25
CA SER A 185 30.43 2.44 15.61
C SER A 185 29.72 3.71 15.16
N LEU A 186 30.09 4.86 15.75
CA LEU A 186 29.63 6.19 15.30
C LEU A 186 29.99 6.52 13.84
N ALA A 187 31.12 5.99 13.34
CA ALA A 187 31.48 6.15 11.93
C ALA A 187 30.51 5.36 11.04
N LYS A 188 30.16 4.14 11.47
CA LYS A 188 29.20 3.29 10.74
C LYS A 188 27.79 3.87 10.80
N GLU A 189 27.36 4.51 11.90
CA GLU A 189 26.06 5.22 11.96
C GLU A 189 25.88 6.20 10.78
N LYS A 190 26.87 7.04 10.49
CA LYS A 190 26.80 7.99 9.37
C LYS A 190 26.79 7.29 8.02
N ALA A 191 27.67 6.30 7.84
CA ALA A 191 27.74 5.52 6.61
C ALA A 191 26.42 4.76 6.34
N LEU A 192 25.74 4.26 7.38
CA LEU A 192 24.45 3.59 7.25
C LEU A 192 23.38 4.51 6.67
N VAL A 193 23.32 5.78 7.06
CA VAL A 193 22.35 6.73 6.50
C VAL A 193 22.59 6.92 5.00
N GLU A 194 23.85 7.00 4.57
CA GLU A 194 24.20 7.12 3.15
C GLU A 194 23.87 5.85 2.36
N GLU A 195 24.23 4.67 2.90
CA GLU A 195 23.93 3.36 2.33
C GLU A 195 22.41 3.17 2.15
N ILE A 196 21.64 3.40 3.21
CA ILE A 196 20.17 3.26 3.21
C ILE A 196 19.54 4.20 2.17
N ASN A 197 19.95 5.48 2.13
CA ASN A 197 19.41 6.43 1.16
C ASN A 197 19.77 6.07 -0.29
N ALA A 198 20.89 5.41 -0.53
CA ALA A 198 21.26 4.92 -1.85
C ALA A 198 20.45 3.67 -2.27
N ASP A 199 20.08 2.82 -1.31
CA ASP A 199 19.33 1.58 -1.56
C ASP A 199 17.82 1.85 -1.82
N ILE A 200 17.25 2.87 -1.17
CA ILE A 200 15.80 3.21 -1.26
C ILE A 200 15.31 3.30 -2.71
N PRO A 201 15.89 4.12 -3.62
CA PRO A 201 15.38 4.27 -4.98
C PRO A 201 15.40 2.95 -5.77
N ALA A 202 16.40 2.10 -5.54
CA ALA A 202 16.51 0.81 -6.20
C ALA A 202 15.43 -0.14 -5.72
N TYR A 203 15.24 -0.27 -4.40
CA TYR A 203 14.22 -1.15 -3.82
C TYR A 203 12.80 -0.69 -4.16
N GLN A 204 12.54 0.62 -4.12
CA GLN A 204 11.24 1.20 -4.46
C GLN A 204 10.88 1.14 -5.95
N SER A 205 11.85 0.85 -6.83
CA SER A 205 11.55 0.59 -8.25
C SER A 205 10.72 -0.68 -8.46
N ARG A 206 10.70 -1.59 -7.47
CA ARG A 206 10.02 -2.88 -7.54
C ARG A 206 9.06 -3.14 -6.38
N TYR A 207 9.40 -2.69 -5.19
CA TYR A 207 8.65 -2.99 -3.96
C TYR A 207 7.97 -1.74 -3.43
N ARG A 208 6.70 -1.86 -3.04
CA ARG A 208 5.95 -0.75 -2.48
C ARG A 208 6.44 -0.39 -1.08
N THR A 209 6.84 -1.39 -0.31
CA THR A 209 7.31 -1.22 1.06
C THR A 209 8.77 -1.64 1.17
N VAL A 210 9.57 -0.86 1.91
CA VAL A 210 10.94 -1.19 2.25
C VAL A 210 11.12 -1.05 3.76
N ILE A 211 11.59 -2.10 4.43
CA ILE A 211 11.90 -2.07 5.86
C ILE A 211 13.41 -2.22 6.03
N PHE A 212 14.05 -1.26 6.68
CA PHE A 212 15.43 -1.37 7.13
C PHE A 212 15.45 -1.79 8.59
N VAL A 213 16.04 -2.94 8.88
CA VAL A 213 16.29 -3.42 10.25
C VAL A 213 17.71 -3.08 10.62
N VAL A 214 17.88 -2.04 11.44
CA VAL A 214 19.17 -1.59 11.95
C VAL A 214 19.39 -2.18 13.34
N TYR A 215 20.31 -3.14 13.44
CA TYR A 215 20.75 -3.62 14.75
C TYR A 215 21.84 -2.70 15.29
N ASP A 216 21.61 -2.10 16.45
CA ASP A 216 22.49 -1.09 17.05
C ASP A 216 23.17 -1.61 18.32
N LEU A 217 24.52 -1.59 18.32
CA LEU A 217 25.32 -1.95 19.49
C LEU A 217 25.46 -0.80 20.51
N GLY A 218 24.64 0.26 20.38
CA GLY A 218 24.55 1.37 21.34
C GLY A 218 25.16 2.67 20.82
N PHE A 219 25.33 2.83 19.51
CA PHE A 219 25.93 4.02 18.90
C PHE A 219 24.88 5.04 18.45
N ILE A 220 23.67 4.59 18.09
CA ILE A 220 22.57 5.49 17.70
C ILE A 220 21.98 6.12 18.96
N ARG A 221 22.28 7.40 19.22
CA ARG A 221 21.82 8.09 20.43
C ARG A 221 20.34 8.46 20.34
N ASP A 222 19.96 9.15 19.27
CA ASP A 222 18.59 9.60 19.02
C ASP A 222 17.98 8.76 17.89
N VAL A 223 17.22 7.74 18.28
CA VAL A 223 16.52 6.85 17.36
C VAL A 223 15.45 7.60 16.57
N ALA A 224 14.76 8.54 17.19
CA ALA A 224 13.69 9.28 16.52
C ALA A 224 14.26 10.16 15.41
N GLN A 225 15.35 10.88 15.71
CA GLN A 225 16.07 11.67 14.70
C GLN A 225 16.60 10.78 13.58
N PHE A 226 17.28 9.68 13.91
CA PHE A 226 17.83 8.74 12.93
C PHE A 226 16.75 8.22 11.97
N ARG A 227 15.60 7.79 12.50
CA ARG A 227 14.47 7.30 11.70
C ARG A 227 13.85 8.40 10.84
N SER A 228 13.56 9.57 11.42
CA SER A 228 12.88 10.67 10.73
C SER A 228 13.61 11.15 9.48
N GLY A 229 14.95 11.10 9.48
CA GLY A 229 15.77 11.46 8.32
C GLY A 229 15.64 10.50 7.13
N ILE A 230 15.16 9.28 7.37
CA ILE A 230 15.05 8.20 6.36
C ILE A 230 13.58 7.94 5.99
N GLU A 231 12.70 7.87 6.99
CA GLU A 231 11.26 7.59 6.85
C GLU A 231 10.45 8.74 6.21
N GLY A 232 11.11 9.85 5.84
CA GLY A 232 10.50 10.88 4.99
C GLY A 232 10.08 10.35 3.60
N ASN A 233 10.63 9.22 3.17
CA ASN A 233 10.24 8.54 1.94
C ASN A 233 9.00 7.66 2.17
N ALA A 234 7.94 7.90 1.41
CA ALA A 234 6.71 7.12 1.51
C ALA A 234 6.97 5.62 1.24
N GLY A 235 6.46 4.74 2.10
CA GLY A 235 6.68 3.29 1.99
C GLY A 235 7.99 2.79 2.58
N VAL A 236 8.80 3.66 3.21
CA VAL A 236 10.02 3.27 3.93
C VAL A 236 9.75 3.25 5.44
N ARG A 237 10.20 2.19 6.12
CA ARG A 237 10.22 2.09 7.59
C ARG A 237 11.60 1.71 8.07
N VAL A 238 12.02 2.24 9.22
CA VAL A 238 13.30 1.92 9.85
C VAL A 238 13.05 1.38 11.26
N LEU A 239 13.47 0.14 11.50
CA LEU A 239 13.40 -0.53 12.78
C LEU A 239 14.79 -0.50 13.41
N VAL A 240 14.96 0.23 14.51
CA VAL A 240 16.23 0.24 15.26
C VAL A 240 16.08 -0.69 16.46
N VAL A 241 16.79 -1.82 16.40
CA VAL A 241 16.83 -2.82 17.47
C VAL A 241 18.12 -2.62 18.25
N LYS A 242 18.02 -2.15 19.48
CA LYS A 242 19.18 -1.87 20.35
C LYS A 242 19.59 -3.08 21.18
N LYS A 243 20.89 -3.17 21.44
CA LYS A 243 21.46 -4.04 22.46
C LYS A 243 20.89 -3.74 23.86
#